data_AF-A0A950M0Z8-F1
#
_entry.id   AF-A0A950M0Z8-F1
#
_cell.length_a   1.000
_cell.length_b   1.000
_cell.length_c   1.000
_cell.angle_alpha   90.00
_cell.angle_beta   90.00
_cell.angle_gamma   90.00
#
_symmetry.space_group_name_H-M   'P 1'
#
loop_
_entity.id
_entity.type
_entity.pdbx_description
1 polymer ?
#
loop_
_entity_poly.entity_id
_entity_poly.type
_entity_poly.pdbx_seq_one_letter_code
_entity_poly.pdbx_strand_id
1 'polypeptide(L)' 'MEKVVVTRDARVMGGTPVFPGTRVPVQTLLDYLEAGESIDAFLEGFPTVRREQVIAFL' A
#
# COMPACT_ATOMS: atom_id res chain seq x y z
N MET A 1 17.54 9.49 6.72
CA MET A 1 17.15 8.67 5.57
C MET A 1 15.67 8.85 5.36
N GLU A 2 15.26 9.36 4.21
CA GLU A 2 13.85 9.42 3.83
C GLU A 2 13.32 7.99 3.68
N LYS A 3 12.17 7.71 4.29
CA LYS A 3 11.56 6.39 4.25
C LYS A 3 10.82 6.29 2.91
N VAL A 4 11.21 5.35 2.05
CA VAL A 4 10.48 5.11 0.80
C VAL A 4 9.10 4.56 1.14
N VAL A 5 8.04 5.26 0.73
CA VAL A 5 6.63 4.92 1.03
C VAL A 5 5.94 4.20 -0.12
N VAL A 6 6.35 4.50 -1.36
CA VAL A 6 5.80 3.90 -2.58
C VAL A 6 6.95 3.52 -3.51
N THR A 7 6.89 2.34 -4.11
CA THR A 7 7.84 1.90 -5.13
C THR A 7 7.15 1.66 -6.45
N ARG A 8 7.84 1.95 -7.56
CA ARG A 8 7.44 1.64 -8.92
C ARG A 8 8.61 0.98 -9.63
N ASP A 9 8.41 -0.22 -10.15
CA ASP A 9 9.38 -0.95 -10.97
C ASP A 9 8.61 -1.65 -12.10
N ALA A 10 9.03 -1.47 -13.36
CA ALA A 10 8.37 -2.09 -14.51
C ALA A 10 8.27 -3.63 -14.40
N ARG A 11 9.18 -4.26 -13.67
CA ARG A 11 9.21 -5.71 -13.40
C ARG A 11 8.20 -6.12 -12.33
N VAL A 12 7.71 -5.18 -11.52
CA VAL A 12 6.74 -5.40 -10.44
C VAL A 12 5.39 -4.84 -10.87
N MET A 13 4.43 -5.73 -11.14
CA MET A 13 3.07 -5.33 -11.55
C MET A 13 3.04 -4.33 -12.72
N GLY A 14 3.95 -4.46 -13.69
CA GLY A 14 4.00 -3.58 -14.85
C GLY A 14 4.28 -2.10 -14.52
N GLY A 15 4.91 -1.81 -13.39
CA GLY A 15 5.16 -0.42 -12.95
C GLY A 15 4.05 0.19 -12.11
N THR A 16 3.04 -0.60 -11.74
CA THR A 16 2.00 -0.16 -10.80
C THR A 16 2.64 0.29 -9.48
N PRO A 17 2.18 1.41 -8.89
CA PRO A 17 2.74 1.88 -7.62
C PRO A 17 2.28 0.97 -6.49
N VAL A 18 3.23 0.38 -5.77
CA VAL A 18 2.97 -0.58 -4.70
C VAL A 18 3.63 -0.16 -3.40
N PHE A 19 3.15 -0.70 -2.28
CA PHE A 19 3.86 -0.59 -1.02
C PHE A 19 5.22 -1.31 -1.11
N PRO A 20 6.32 -0.67 -0.65
CA PRO A 20 7.66 -1.22 -0.73
C PRO A 20 7.76 -2.61 -0.11
N GLY A 21 8.40 -3.54 -0.82
CA GLY A 21 8.55 -4.93 -0.39
C GLY A 21 7.29 -5.79 -0.58
N THR A 22 6.25 -5.27 -1.22
CA THR A 22 5.02 -5.99 -1.50
C THR A 22 4.66 -5.94 -2.98
N ARG A 23 3.59 -6.65 -3.35
CA ARG A 23 2.89 -6.49 -4.63
C ARG A 23 1.48 -5.96 -4.41
N VAL A 24 1.29 -5.14 -3.37
CA VAL A 24 0.00 -4.55 -3.02
C VAL A 24 -0.04 -3.13 -3.57
N PRO A 25 -0.92 -2.84 -4.54
CA PRO A 25 -1.07 -1.49 -5.07
C PRO A 25 -1.49 -0.50 -3.98
N VAL A 26 -0.93 0.70 -4.00
CA VAL A 26 -1.38 1.77 -3.08
C VAL A 26 -2.81 2.22 -3.41
N GLN A 27 -3.24 2.04 -4.67
CA GLN A 27 -4.62 2.29 -5.09
C GLN A 27 -5.61 1.45 -4.28
N THR A 28 -5.28 0.19 -3.96
CA THR A 28 -6.18 -0.68 -3.20
C THR A 28 -6.48 -0.14 -1.81
N LEU A 29 -5.53 0.55 -1.16
CA LEU A 29 -5.80 1.24 0.10
C LEU A 29 -6.81 2.37 -0.11
N LEU A 30 -6.63 3.18 -1.15
CA LEU A 30 -7.55 4.28 -1.46
C LEU A 30 -8.96 3.75 -1.74
N ASP A 31 -9.08 2.67 -2.50
CA ASP A 31 -10.38 2.03 -2.79
C ASP A 31 -11.09 1.56 -1.51
N TYR A 32 -10.35 1.01 -0.53
CA TYR A 32 -10.90 0.64 0.78
C TYR A 32 -11.41 1.88 1.53
N LEU A 33 -10.60 2.94 1.59
CA LEU A 33 -10.98 4.17 2.29
C LEU A 33 -12.17 4.87 1.63
N GLU A 34 -12.23 4.89 0.29
CA GLU A 34 -13.38 5.41 -0.47
C GLU A 34 -14.66 4.60 -0.24
N ALA A 35 -14.52 3.28 -0.05
CA ALA A 35 -15.63 2.41 0.34
C ALA A 35 -16.08 2.58 1.81
N GLY A 36 -15.37 3.39 2.60
CA GLY A 36 -15.63 3.61 4.02
C GLY A 36 -15.05 2.52 4.94
N GLU A 37 -14.18 1.66 4.41
CA GLU A 37 -13.49 0.63 5.17
C GLU A 37 -12.36 1.24 6.03
N SER A 38 -12.01 0.54 7.12
CA SER A 38 -10.93 0.97 8.00
C SER A 38 -9.55 0.52 7.51
N ILE A 39 -8.51 1.21 7.99
CA ILE A 39 -7.12 0.76 7.81
C ILE A 39 -6.92 -0.65 8.35
N ASP A 40 -7.60 -1.00 9.44
CA ASP A 40 -7.48 -2.33 10.06
C ASP A 40 -8.03 -3.41 9.14
N ALA A 41 -9.20 -3.17 8.51
CA ALA A 41 -9.78 -4.06 7.51
C ALA A 41 -8.86 -4.22 6.29
N PHE A 42 -8.20 -3.15 5.84
CA PHE A 42 -7.19 -3.24 4.78
C PHE A 42 -5.99 -4.11 5.20
N LEU A 43 -5.46 -3.91 6.41
CA LEU A 43 -4.29 -4.66 6.91
C LEU A 43 -4.61 -6.14 7.15
N GLU A 44 -5.85 -6.48 7.51
CA GLU A 44 -6.32 -7.87 7.58
C GLU A 44 -6.32 -8.54 6.20
N GLY A 45 -6.73 -7.82 5.15
CA GLY A 45 -6.66 -8.30 3.76
C GLY A 45 -5.24 -8.37 3.20
N PHE A 46 -4.34 -7.50 3.66
CA PHE A 46 -2.97 -7.38 3.17
C PHE A 46 -1.93 -7.37 4.31
N PRO A 47 -1.74 -8.50 5.02
CA PRO A 47 -0.87 -8.57 6.21
C PRO A 47 0.63 -8.35 5.91
N THR A 48 1.01 -8.29 4.63
CA THR A 48 2.38 -7.97 4.19
C THR A 48 2.65 -6.46 4.16
N VAL A 49 1.60 -5.64 4.16
CA VAL A 49 1.71 -4.18 4.29
C VAL A 49 1.75 -3.86 5.78
N ARG A 50 2.75 -3.09 6.21
CA ARG A 50 2.85 -2.67 7.61
C ARG A 50 2.05 -1.40 7.85
N ARG A 51 1.47 -1.26 9.05
CA ARG A 51 0.73 -0.06 9.45
C ARG A 51 1.54 1.22 9.25
N GLU A 52 2.83 1.22 9.56
CA GLU A 52 3.66 2.42 9.41
C GLU A 52 3.84 2.82 7.94
N GLN A 53 3.68 1.90 6.99
CA GLN A 53 3.69 2.22 5.56
C GLN A 53 2.38 2.90 5.14
N VAL A 54 1.25 2.42 5.67
CA VAL A 54 -0.07 3.05 5.45
C VAL A 54 -0.10 4.46 6.03
N ILE A 55 0.33 4.62 7.29
CA ILE A 55 0.33 5.93 7.96
C ILE A 55 1.31 6.92 7.31
N ALA A 56 2.43 6.45 6.76
CA ALA A 56 3.36 7.33 6.05
C ALA A 56 2.88 7.71 4.63
N PHE A 57 1.89 7.00 4.09
CA PHE A 57 1.30 7.26 2.77
C PHE A 57 0.15 8.27 2.82
N LEU A 58 -0.65 8.24 3.89
CA LEU A 58 -1.73 9.20 4.15
C LEU A 58 -1.19 10.56 4.58
#